data_AF-A0A6G1RYU1-F1
#
_entry.id   AF-A0A6G1RYU1-F1
#
_cell.length_a   1.000
_cell.length_b   1.000
_cell.length_c   1.000
_cell.angle_alpha   90.00
_cell.angle_beta   90.00
_cell.angle_gamma   90.00
#
_symmetry.space_group_name_H-M   'P 1'
#
loop_
_entity.id
_entity.type
_entity.pdbx_description
1 polymer ?
#
loop_
_entity_poly.entity_id
_entity_poly.type
_entity_poly.pdbx_seq_one_letter_code
_entity_poly.pdbx_strand_id
1 'polypeptide(L)'
;LPGDFFTALPELQEVFLDNNPWKCNCQILGLQEWLQRSMEIVKDVSSLTCDSPLALQNISLMALTDSHLKCLPTTAMTYQMFSSTYSPASPSLVMERLTSSWETTSAAVSDMDTSTPTPVPLATSAFTHTH
;
A
#
# COMPACT_ATOMS: atom_id res chain seq x y z
N LEU A 1 -8.08 -1.39 -5.19
CA LEU A 1 -9.43 -1.97 -5.32
C LEU A 1 -9.61 -2.40 -6.76
N PRO A 2 -9.88 -3.69 -7.05
CA PRO A 2 -10.14 -4.14 -8.42
C PRO A 2 -11.36 -3.42 -9.01
N GLY A 3 -11.31 -3.08 -10.30
CA GLY A 3 -12.39 -2.36 -10.97
C GLY A 3 -13.69 -3.15 -11.15
N ASP A 4 -13.58 -4.47 -11.14
CA ASP A 4 -14.66 -5.42 -11.31
C ASP A 4 -15.42 -5.71 -10.01
N PHE A 5 -14.92 -5.21 -8.87
CA PHE A 5 -15.51 -5.45 -7.55
C PHE A 5 -16.98 -5.02 -7.49
N PHE A 6 -17.30 -3.86 -8.07
CA PHE A 6 -18.65 -3.29 -8.03
C PHE A 6 -19.56 -3.80 -9.15
N THR A 7 -19.03 -4.43 -10.20
CA THR A 7 -19.86 -4.98 -11.30
C THR A 7 -20.73 -6.15 -10.86
N ALA A 8 -20.40 -6.83 -9.76
CA ALA A 8 -21.21 -7.91 -9.20
C ALA A 8 -22.42 -7.43 -8.38
N LEU A 9 -22.64 -6.12 -8.27
CA LEU A 9 -23.67 -5.51 -7.42
C LEU A 9 -24.69 -4.73 -8.27
N PRO A 10 -25.70 -5.39 -8.88
CA PRO A 10 -26.64 -4.73 -9.79
C PRO A 10 -27.62 -3.77 -9.09
N GLU A 11 -27.87 -3.96 -7.79
CA GLU A 11 -28.77 -3.14 -6.98
C GLU A 11 -28.03 -1.98 -6.26
N LEU A 12 -26.78 -1.70 -6.65
CA LEU A 12 -25.95 -0.68 -6.01
C LEU A 12 -26.47 0.72 -6.35
N GLN A 13 -26.94 1.47 -5.35
CA GLN A 13 -27.56 2.78 -5.54
C GLN A 13 -26.64 3.96 -5.22
N GLU A 14 -25.77 3.82 -4.21
CA GLU A 14 -24.87 4.88 -3.78
C GLU A 14 -23.55 4.32 -3.28
N VAL A 15 -22.45 5.02 -3.58
CA VAL A 15 -21.11 4.64 -3.14
C VAL A 15 -20.35 5.88 -2.66
N PHE A 16 -19.79 5.78 -1.46
CA PHE A 16 -18.91 6.77 -0.85
C PHE A 16 -17.48 6.23 -0.88
N LEU A 17 -16.58 7.00 -1.48
CA LEU A 17 -15.18 6.62 -1.73
C LEU A 17 -14.19 7.70 -1.23
N ASP A 18 -14.72 8.75 -0.62
CA ASP A 18 -13.97 9.82 0.04
C ASP A 18 -13.14 9.27 1.21
N ASN A 19 -12.17 10.09 1.65
CA ASN A 19 -11.24 9.76 2.74
C ASN A 19 -10.45 8.44 2.60
N ASN A 20 -10.32 7.92 1.37
CA ASN A 20 -9.48 6.76 1.08
C ASN A 20 -8.09 7.21 0.57
N PRO A 21 -6.99 6.60 1.05
CA PRO A 21 -5.64 6.92 0.60
C PRO A 21 -5.36 6.26 -0.76
N TRP A 22 -5.93 6.82 -1.82
CA TRP A 22 -5.85 6.23 -3.16
C TRP A 22 -4.41 6.18 -3.68
N LYS A 23 -3.94 4.96 -3.94
CA LYS A 23 -2.67 4.72 -4.61
C LYS A 23 -2.87 4.69 -6.12
N CYS A 24 -2.50 5.77 -6.78
CA CYS A 24 -2.58 5.95 -8.23
C CYS A 24 -1.38 5.32 -8.93
N ASN A 25 -1.46 4.00 -9.12
CA ASN A 25 -0.55 3.22 -9.94
C ASN A 25 -1.35 2.43 -10.98
N CYS A 26 -0.71 1.52 -11.72
CA CYS A 26 -1.38 0.74 -12.75
C CYS A 26 -2.63 -0.03 -12.27
N GLN A 27 -2.72 -0.37 -10.98
CA GLN A 27 -3.86 -1.12 -10.43
C GLN A 27 -5.10 -0.25 -10.19
N ILE A 28 -4.98 1.08 -10.25
CA ILE A 28 -6.10 2.01 -10.07
C ILE A 28 -7.00 2.08 -11.31
N LEU A 29 -6.49 1.66 -12.48
CA LEU A 29 -7.18 1.78 -13.77
C LEU A 29 -8.59 1.21 -13.74
N GLY A 30 -8.76 -0.02 -13.23
CA GLY A 30 -10.08 -0.63 -13.17
C GLY A 30 -11.07 0.19 -12.33
N LEU A 31 -10.62 0.77 -11.22
CA LEU A 31 -11.46 1.65 -10.40
C LEU A 31 -11.80 2.94 -11.16
N GLN A 32 -10.81 3.55 -11.82
CA GLN A 32 -11.02 4.74 -12.63
C GLN A 32 -12.07 4.49 -13.73
N GLU A 33 -11.95 3.38 -14.46
CA GLU A 33 -12.90 2.98 -15.50
C GLU A 33 -14.30 2.75 -14.92
N TRP A 34 -14.41 2.14 -13.74
CA TRP A 34 -15.68 1.96 -13.06
C TRP A 34 -16.30 3.30 -12.69
N LEU A 35 -15.54 4.19 -12.05
CA LEU A 35 -15.98 5.54 -11.66
C LEU A 35 -16.52 6.33 -12.85
N GLN A 36 -15.87 6.26 -14.02
CA GLN A 36 -16.33 6.92 -15.25
C GLN A 36 -17.70 6.42 -15.72
N ARG A 37 -18.04 5.15 -15.47
CA ARG A 37 -19.32 4.54 -15.84
C ARG A 37 -20.42 4.75 -14.79
N SER A 38 -20.04 5.03 -13.54
CA SER A 38 -20.94 5.03 -12.38
C SER A 38 -21.01 6.40 -11.68
N MET A 39 -20.71 7.50 -12.39
CA MET A 39 -20.65 8.85 -11.79
C MET A 39 -21.97 9.29 -11.12
N GLU A 40 -23.10 8.70 -11.52
CA GLU A 40 -24.43 8.99 -10.97
C GLU A 40 -24.67 8.44 -9.56
N ILE A 41 -24.05 7.31 -9.22
CA ILE A 41 -24.18 6.66 -7.91
C ILE A 41 -23.01 6.98 -6.97
N VAL A 42 -21.88 7.44 -7.51
CA VAL A 42 -20.71 7.79 -6.70
C VAL A 42 -20.88 9.19 -6.12
N LYS A 43 -20.77 9.31 -4.81
CA LYS A 43 -20.84 10.60 -4.12
C LYS A 43 -19.48 11.27 -4.11
N ASP A 44 -19.50 12.60 -4.18
CA ASP A 44 -18.32 13.47 -4.10
C ASP A 44 -17.16 13.04 -5.02
N VAL A 45 -17.46 12.66 -6.26
CA VAL A 45 -16.46 12.20 -7.26
C VAL A 45 -15.29 13.18 -7.39
N SER A 46 -15.55 14.49 -7.27
CA SER A 46 -14.53 15.54 -7.33
C SER A 46 -13.52 15.50 -6.17
N SER A 47 -13.89 14.93 -5.02
CA SER A 47 -13.01 14.77 -3.86
C SER A 47 -12.05 13.60 -3.99
N LEU A 48 -12.32 12.67 -4.92
CA LEU A 48 -11.51 11.48 -5.13
C LEU A 48 -10.19 11.86 -5.79
N THR A 49 -9.17 11.94 -4.96
CA THR A 49 -7.81 12.34 -5.35
C THR A 49 -6.77 11.32 -4.90
N CYS A 50 -5.65 11.29 -5.61
CA CYS A 50 -4.53 10.43 -5.29
C CYS A 50 -3.84 10.88 -4.00
N ASP A 51 -3.60 9.95 -3.10
CA ASP A 51 -2.76 10.15 -1.91
C ASP A 51 -1.30 9.78 -2.20
N SER A 52 -1.10 8.74 -3.02
CA SER A 52 0.21 8.26 -3.45
C SER A 52 0.21 7.82 -4.91
N PRO A 53 1.38 7.76 -5.60
CA PRO A 53 2.69 8.24 -5.16
C PRO A 53 2.74 9.77 -5.05
N LEU A 54 3.76 10.31 -4.38
CA LEU A 54 3.92 11.76 -4.15
C LEU A 54 3.83 12.59 -5.45
N ALA A 55 4.37 12.07 -6.56
CA ALA A 55 4.33 12.72 -7.86
C ALA A 55 2.91 12.91 -8.43
N LEU A 56 1.94 12.16 -7.94
CA LEU A 56 0.54 12.23 -8.35
C LEU A 56 -0.38 12.72 -7.22
N GLN A 57 0.16 13.16 -6.09
CA GLN A 57 -0.66 13.56 -4.95
C GLN A 57 -1.60 14.71 -5.30
N ASN A 58 -2.84 14.65 -4.79
CA ASN A 58 -3.93 15.60 -5.05
C ASN A 58 -4.42 15.66 -6.51
N ILE A 59 -3.94 14.78 -7.40
CA ILE A 59 -4.50 14.64 -8.74
C ILE A 59 -5.82 13.87 -8.64
N SER A 60 -6.87 14.36 -9.29
CA SER A 60 -8.16 13.66 -9.32
C SER A 60 -8.04 12.31 -10.00
N LEU A 61 -8.70 11.29 -9.44
CA LEU A 61 -8.80 9.98 -10.06
C LEU A 61 -9.41 10.06 -11.48
N MET A 62 -10.28 11.05 -11.74
CA MET A 62 -10.90 11.25 -13.06
C MET A 62 -9.94 11.89 -14.08
N ALA A 63 -8.89 12.55 -13.61
CA ALA A 63 -7.90 13.24 -14.45
C ALA A 63 -6.67 12.38 -14.78
N LEU A 64 -6.59 11.16 -14.25
CA LEU A 64 -5.49 10.25 -14.55
C LEU A 64 -5.53 9.82 -16.02
N THR A 65 -4.35 9.62 -16.58
CA THR A 65 -4.14 9.17 -17.96
C THR A 65 -3.10 8.06 -17.96
N ASP A 66 -3.00 7.30 -19.05
CA ASP A 66 -2.01 6.24 -19.19
C ASP A 66 -0.57 6.73 -19.00
N SER A 67 -0.28 7.99 -19.34
CA SER A 67 1.05 8.58 -19.11
C SER A 67 1.39 8.78 -17.63
N HIS A 68 0.38 9.04 -16.79
CA HIS A 68 0.57 9.13 -15.34
C HIS A 68 0.82 7.73 -14.74
N LEU A 69 0.12 6.74 -15.26
CA LEU A 69 0.10 5.38 -14.76
C LEU A 69 1.10 4.55 -15.56
N LYS A 70 2.34 4.43 -15.05
CA LYS A 70 3.45 3.66 -15.66
C LYS A 70 3.15 2.14 -15.74
N CYS A 71 2.13 1.77 -16.51
CA CYS A 71 1.69 0.41 -16.74
C CYS A 71 2.61 -0.28 -17.72
N LEU A 72 2.95 -1.53 -17.45
CA LEU A 72 3.53 -2.39 -18.48
C LEU A 72 2.42 -2.79 -19.45
N PRO A 73 2.67 -2.79 -20.77
CA PRO A 73 1.74 -3.40 -21.71
C PRO A 73 1.58 -4.88 -21.35
N THR A 74 0.33 -5.38 -21.38
CA THR A 74 -0.05 -6.76 -21.04
C THR A 74 0.45 -7.81 -22.06
N THR A 75 1.59 -7.58 -22.72
CA THR A 75 2.26 -8.54 -23.60
C THR A 75 3.03 -9.58 -22.78
N ALA A 76 2.31 -10.40 -21.99
CA ALA A 76 2.90 -11.59 -21.38
C ALA A 76 1.84 -12.62 -20.94
N MET A 77 1.07 -13.21 -21.86
CA MET A 77 0.41 -14.52 -21.63
C MET A 77 0.03 -15.30 -22.92
N THR A 78 0.73 -15.12 -24.04
CA THR A 78 0.55 -15.99 -25.23
C THR A 78 1.82 -16.66 -25.75
N TYR A 79 2.99 -16.37 -25.16
CA TYR A 79 4.28 -16.94 -25.61
C TYR A 79 4.84 -18.06 -24.71
N GLN A 80 4.10 -18.57 -23.73
CA GLN A 80 4.56 -19.72 -22.92
C GLN A 80 3.82 -21.04 -23.24
N MET A 81 2.91 -21.04 -24.22
CA MET A 81 2.25 -22.28 -24.67
C MET A 81 3.06 -23.07 -25.72
N PHE A 82 4.11 -22.50 -26.31
CA PHE A 82 4.92 -23.15 -27.36
C PHE A 82 6.38 -23.31 -26.94
N SER A 83 6.65 -23.98 -25.82
CA SER A 83 8.01 -24.44 -25.50
C SER A 83 7.99 -25.78 -24.78
N SER A 84 7.11 -26.69 -25.21
CA SER A 84 7.26 -28.11 -24.94
C SER A 84 7.93 -28.74 -26.16
N THR A 85 9.00 -29.50 -25.92
CA THR A 85 9.83 -30.26 -26.89
C THR A 85 11.14 -29.57 -27.31
N TYR A 86 12.09 -29.45 -26.38
CA TYR A 86 13.46 -29.90 -26.65
C TYR A 86 14.19 -30.15 -25.33
N SER A 87 14.23 -31.40 -24.90
CA SER A 87 15.21 -31.86 -23.91
C SER A 87 16.47 -32.31 -24.64
N PRO A 88 17.64 -31.80 -24.24
CA PRO A 88 18.84 -32.61 -24.18
C PRO A 88 19.30 -32.76 -22.72
N ALA A 89 19.69 -33.98 -22.38
CA ALA A 89 20.06 -34.43 -21.05
C ALA A 89 21.31 -33.73 -20.46
N SER A 90 21.32 -33.67 -19.12
CA SER A 90 22.41 -33.39 -18.15
C SER A 90 23.71 -34.19 -18.39
N PRO A 91 24.89 -33.89 -17.76
CA PRO A 91 25.11 -33.50 -16.34
C PRO A 91 26.11 -32.31 -16.18
N SER A 92 26.34 -31.67 -15.03
CA SER A 92 26.78 -32.22 -13.75
C SER A 92 26.73 -31.16 -12.65
N LEU A 93 26.61 -31.66 -11.42
CA LEU A 93 26.39 -30.98 -10.15
C LEU A 93 27.63 -30.22 -9.68
N VAL A 94 27.50 -28.91 -9.43
CA VAL A 94 28.33 -28.21 -8.43
C VAL A 94 27.39 -27.72 -7.34
N MET A 95 27.34 -28.47 -6.24
CA MET A 95 26.72 -28.02 -5.00
C MET A 95 27.65 -26.98 -4.38
N GLU A 96 27.36 -25.69 -4.54
CA GLU A 96 27.93 -24.69 -3.65
C GLU A 96 27.17 -24.72 -2.32
N ARG A 97 27.90 -25.21 -1.32
CA ARG A 97 27.45 -25.44 0.04
C ARG A 97 27.21 -24.10 0.73
N LEU A 98 25.94 -23.84 1.05
CA LEU A 98 25.50 -22.78 1.96
C LEU A 98 26.23 -22.90 3.30
N THR A 99 26.90 -21.83 3.73
CA THR A 99 27.20 -21.60 5.15
C THR A 99 26.47 -20.33 5.57
N SER A 100 25.22 -20.52 5.96
CA SER A 100 24.47 -19.51 6.70
C SER A 100 24.97 -19.54 8.14
N SER A 101 25.90 -18.64 8.48
CA SER A 101 26.33 -18.40 9.85
C SER A 101 25.22 -17.67 10.61
N TRP A 102 24.25 -18.43 11.12
CA TRP A 102 23.42 -17.97 12.22
C TRP A 102 24.22 -18.11 13.51
N GLU A 103 25.05 -17.11 13.81
CA GLU A 103 25.59 -16.95 15.15
C GLU A 103 24.46 -16.43 16.04
N THR A 104 23.73 -17.36 16.65
CA THR A 104 22.89 -17.10 17.81
C THR A 104 23.82 -16.96 19.01
N THR A 105 24.22 -15.72 19.30
CA THR A 105 24.73 -15.36 20.62
C THR A 105 23.55 -14.95 21.48
N SER A 106 22.99 -15.92 22.20
CA SER A 106 22.19 -15.69 23.39
C SER A 106 23.12 -15.16 24.48
N ALA A 107 23.23 -13.82 24.57
CA ALA A 107 23.80 -13.19 25.74
C ALA A 107 22.76 -13.19 26.87
N ALA A 108 23.20 -13.69 28.02
CA ALA A 108 22.43 -13.86 29.24
C ALA A 108 21.77 -12.57 29.74
N VAL A 109 20.64 -12.75 30.40
CA VAL A 109 20.05 -11.78 31.32
C VAL A 109 21.12 -11.34 32.32
N SER A 110 21.30 -10.03 32.45
CA SER A 110 21.93 -9.43 33.61
C SER A 110 21.09 -8.22 33.99
N ASP A 111 20.33 -8.39 35.07
CA ASP A 111 19.69 -7.32 35.82
C ASP A 111 20.72 -6.25 36.22
N MET A 112 20.54 -5.02 35.75
CA MET A 112 20.95 -3.81 36.47
C MET A 112 20.35 -2.58 35.76
N ASP A 113 19.25 -2.03 36.27
CA ASP A 113 19.34 -0.89 37.18
C ASP A 113 17.94 -0.40 37.58
N THR A 114 17.75 -0.30 38.89
CA THR A 114 16.58 0.29 39.54
C THR A 114 16.71 1.80 39.45
N SER A 115 15.83 2.47 38.71
CA SER A 115 15.68 3.92 38.76
C SER A 115 14.27 4.28 39.17
N THR A 116 14.12 4.44 40.48
CA THR A 116 13.00 5.06 41.17
C THR A 116 12.67 6.43 40.59
N PRO A 117 11.42 6.73 40.20
CA PRO A 117 11.02 8.11 39.91
C PRO A 117 10.71 8.85 41.22
N THR A 118 11.54 9.85 41.53
CA THR A 118 11.32 10.80 42.62
C THR A 118 10.04 11.63 42.36
N PRO A 119 9.13 11.77 43.33
CA PRO A 119 7.96 12.63 43.17
C PRO A 119 8.32 14.12 43.27
N VAL A 120 7.85 14.90 42.30
CA VAL A 120 7.92 16.37 42.29
C VAL A 120 6.94 16.92 43.35
N PRO A 121 7.35 17.86 44.22
CA PRO A 121 6.41 18.47 45.14
C PRO A 121 5.50 19.48 44.44
N LEU A 122 4.22 19.39 44.79
CA LEU A 122 3.12 20.27 44.43
C LEU A 122 3.37 21.68 45.00
N ALA A 123 3.53 22.69 44.13
CA ALA A 123 3.59 24.08 44.54
C ALA A 123 2.19 24.72 44.40
N THR A 124 1.68 25.16 45.55
CA THR A 124 0.35 25.71 45.80
C THR A 124 0.15 27.07 45.12
N SER A 125 -1.04 27.25 44.53
CA SER A 125 -1.55 28.53 44.04
C SER A 125 -1.59 29.59 45.14
N ALA A 126 -1.04 30.77 44.87
CA ALA A 126 -1.30 31.99 45.63
C ALA A 126 -1.72 33.10 44.67
N PHE A 127 -3.01 33.40 44.68
CA PHE A 127 -3.60 34.63 44.20
C PHE A 127 -3.09 35.80 45.03
N THR A 128 -2.56 36.86 44.40
CA THR A 128 -2.64 38.20 44.96
C THR A 128 -2.92 39.23 43.87
N HIS A 129 -4.12 39.76 43.96
CA HIS A 129 -4.69 40.90 43.27
C HIS A 129 -4.08 42.18 43.85
N THR A 130 -3.59 43.11 43.03
CA THR A 130 -3.29 44.48 43.47
C THR A 130 -3.60 45.51 42.38
N HIS A 131 -4.60 46.32 42.75
CA HIS A 131 -5.07 47.66 42.34
C HIS A 131 -4.37 48.45 41.23
#